data_AF-A0A842HQ53-F1
#
_entry.id   AF-A0A842HQ53-F1
#
_cell.length_a   1.000
_cell.length_b   1.000
_cell.length_c   1.000
_cell.angle_alpha   90.00
_cell.angle_beta   90.00
_cell.angle_gamma   90.00
#
_symmetry.space_group_name_H-M   'P 1'
#
loop_
_entity.id
_entity.type
_entity.pdbx_description
1 polymer ?
#
loop_
_entity_poly.entity_id
_entity_poly.type
_entity_poly.pdbx_seq_one_letter_code
_entity_poly.pdbx_strand_id
1 'polypeptide(L)'
;MANTLTPPQPLTFTDEEIDYLGRTADALSAYIGKPVLAEIIDADETGFEWVVFGIPLDVADQADNHVIVAIGGQNARIIGNKGGMDIKDEVYDCEYLWAIQLSDLEGVRFIKVDHEGEEVAWSDDIGGILPFELSDEPLPDLDDDEDDSDDDDDDANEGDAFSPHRAPPNLH
;
A
#
# COMPACT_ATOMS: atom_id res chain seq x y z
N MET A 1 -6.89 -7.71 -50.16
CA MET A 1 -6.58 -7.03 -48.90
C MET A 1 -6.46 -8.13 -47.85
N ALA A 2 -5.24 -8.62 -47.57
CA ALA A 2 -5.04 -9.53 -46.46
C ALA A 2 -5.03 -8.67 -45.19
N ASN A 3 -6.11 -8.69 -44.42
CA ASN A 3 -6.05 -8.23 -43.03
C ASN A 3 -5.04 -9.16 -42.35
N THR A 4 -3.84 -8.66 -42.13
CA THR A 4 -2.89 -9.26 -41.19
C THR A 4 -3.60 -9.27 -39.84
N LEU A 5 -4.23 -10.39 -39.52
CA LEU A 5 -4.65 -10.74 -38.18
C LEU A 5 -3.36 -10.79 -37.36
N THR A 6 -2.97 -9.66 -36.79
CA THR A 6 -2.02 -9.63 -35.68
C THR A 6 -2.53 -10.69 -34.70
N PRO A 7 -1.71 -11.70 -34.32
CA PRO A 7 -2.14 -12.64 -33.30
C PRO A 7 -2.64 -11.79 -32.11
N PRO A 8 -3.79 -12.12 -31.51
CA PRO A 8 -4.27 -11.38 -30.35
C PRO A 8 -3.11 -11.37 -29.38
N GLN A 9 -2.58 -10.18 -29.09
CA GLN A 9 -1.54 -10.07 -28.10
C GLN A 9 -2.14 -10.68 -26.84
N PRO A 10 -1.42 -11.60 -26.15
CA PRO A 10 -1.95 -12.14 -24.92
C PRO A 10 -2.29 -10.94 -24.03
N LEU A 11 -3.53 -10.88 -23.57
CA LEU A 11 -4.04 -9.84 -22.66
C LEU A 11 -3.46 -10.13 -21.27
N THR A 12 -2.14 -10.04 -21.20
CA THR A 12 -1.29 -10.37 -20.05
C THR A 12 -0.33 -9.22 -19.82
N PHE A 13 -0.08 -8.92 -18.56
CA PHE A 13 0.94 -7.97 -18.12
C PHE A 13 2.33 -8.48 -18.49
N THR A 14 3.13 -7.56 -18.98
CA THR A 14 4.57 -7.69 -19.20
C THR A 14 5.31 -7.57 -17.87
N ASP A 15 6.52 -8.13 -17.79
CA ASP A 15 7.35 -8.02 -16.58
C ASP A 15 7.57 -6.57 -16.11
N GLU A 16 7.66 -5.62 -17.06
CA GLU A 16 7.77 -4.19 -16.75
C GLU A 16 6.49 -3.65 -16.09
N GLU A 17 5.31 -3.93 -16.65
CA GLU A 17 4.02 -3.54 -16.07
C GLU A 17 3.85 -4.15 -14.67
N ILE A 18 4.28 -5.40 -14.48
CA ILE A 18 4.25 -6.09 -13.20
C ILE A 18 5.15 -5.41 -12.16
N ASP A 19 6.36 -4.99 -12.55
CA ASP A 19 7.26 -4.23 -11.67
C ASP A 19 6.62 -2.91 -11.24
N TYR A 20 6.00 -2.18 -12.17
CA TYR A 20 5.29 -0.93 -11.86
C TYR A 20 4.12 -1.14 -10.89
N LEU A 21 3.34 -2.20 -11.08
CA LEU A 21 2.24 -2.57 -10.17
C LEU A 21 2.76 -2.94 -8.78
N GLY A 22 3.85 -3.72 -8.72
CA GLY A 22 4.51 -4.07 -7.46
C GLY A 22 5.02 -2.84 -6.70
N ARG A 23 5.72 -1.93 -7.39
CA ARG A 23 6.16 -0.65 -6.80
C ARG A 23 4.99 0.20 -6.31
N THR A 24 3.85 0.17 -7.02
CA THR A 24 2.65 0.88 -6.60
C THR A 24 2.07 0.27 -5.33
N ALA A 25 2.04 -1.06 -5.21
CA ALA A 25 1.61 -1.75 -3.98
C ALA A 25 2.51 -1.37 -2.80
N ASP A 26 3.83 -1.28 -3.02
CA ASP A 26 4.78 -0.90 -1.98
C ASP A 26 4.63 0.58 -1.57
N ALA A 27 4.46 1.48 -2.53
CA ALA A 27 4.18 2.89 -2.27
C ALA A 27 2.86 3.07 -1.51
N LEU A 28 1.81 2.32 -1.88
CA LEU A 28 0.55 2.30 -1.15
C LEU A 28 0.72 1.76 0.27
N SER A 29 1.54 0.72 0.45
CA SER A 29 1.82 0.17 1.78
C SER A 29 2.47 1.21 2.68
N ALA A 30 3.47 1.92 2.16
CA ALA A 30 4.14 3.01 2.87
C ALA A 30 3.20 4.19 3.17
N TYR A 31 2.32 4.54 2.23
CA TYR A 31 1.37 5.65 2.38
C TYR A 31 0.24 5.35 3.38
N ILE A 32 -0.32 4.13 3.34
CA ILE A 32 -1.42 3.69 4.22
C ILE A 32 -0.89 3.31 5.60
N GLY A 33 0.36 2.86 5.69
CA GLY A 33 0.94 2.31 6.91
C GLY A 33 0.46 0.88 7.23
N LYS A 34 -0.16 0.21 6.25
CA LYS A 34 -0.58 -1.20 6.32
C LYS A 34 0.00 -1.96 5.12
N PRO A 35 0.29 -3.27 5.25
CA PRO A 35 0.73 -4.07 4.12
C PRO A 35 -0.34 -4.08 3.02
N VAL A 36 0.04 -3.83 1.77
CA VAL A 36 -0.84 -3.94 0.61
C VAL A 36 -0.34 -5.07 -0.27
N LEU A 37 -1.24 -6.00 -0.58
CA LEU A 37 -0.99 -7.12 -1.45
C LEU A 37 -1.55 -6.81 -2.83
N ALA A 38 -0.75 -7.09 -3.85
CA ALA A 38 -1.16 -7.05 -5.24
C ALA A 38 -1.06 -8.47 -5.81
N GLU A 39 -2.17 -8.99 -6.32
CA GLU A 39 -2.23 -10.32 -6.93
C GLU A 39 -2.68 -10.22 -8.38
N ILE A 40 -1.97 -10.92 -9.26
CA ILE A 40 -2.35 -11.07 -10.66
C ILE A 40 -3.24 -12.31 -10.79
N ILE A 41 -4.42 -12.11 -11.35
CA ILE A 41 -5.37 -13.14 -11.74
C ILE A 41 -5.21 -13.36 -13.24
N ASP A 42 -4.79 -14.56 -13.61
CA ASP A 42 -4.53 -14.93 -15.00
C ASP A 42 -5.79 -14.88 -15.88
N ALA A 43 -5.57 -14.62 -17.17
CA ALA A 43 -6.64 -14.58 -18.16
C ALA A 43 -7.38 -15.92 -18.38
N ASP A 44 -6.80 -17.04 -17.95
CA ASP A 44 -7.43 -18.35 -18.05
C ASP A 44 -8.64 -18.47 -17.10
N GLU A 45 -8.64 -17.76 -15.96
CA GLU A 45 -9.71 -17.82 -14.98
C GLU A 45 -10.88 -16.89 -15.30
N THR A 46 -10.61 -15.68 -15.78
CA THR A 46 -11.64 -14.63 -15.98
C THR A 46 -11.82 -14.20 -17.43
N GLY A 47 -10.97 -14.67 -18.34
CA GLY A 47 -10.92 -14.28 -19.76
C GLY A 47 -9.96 -13.13 -20.06
N PHE A 48 -9.57 -12.34 -19.06
CA PHE A 48 -8.62 -11.23 -19.15
C PHE A 48 -7.67 -11.30 -17.96
N GLU A 49 -6.45 -10.77 -18.05
CA GLU A 49 -5.58 -10.70 -16.88
C GLU A 49 -5.88 -9.44 -16.06
N TRP A 50 -6.01 -9.61 -14.73
CA TRP A 50 -6.35 -8.53 -13.80
C TRP A 50 -5.34 -8.51 -12.68
N VAL A 51 -5.14 -7.34 -12.10
CA VAL A 51 -4.41 -7.19 -10.85
C VAL A 51 -5.34 -6.62 -9.79
N VAL A 52 -5.44 -7.29 -8.66
CA VAL A 52 -6.23 -6.86 -7.51
C VAL A 52 -5.30 -6.35 -6.42
N PHE A 53 -5.65 -5.20 -5.84
CA PHE A 53 -4.98 -4.64 -4.68
C PHE A 53 -5.87 -4.78 -3.45
N GLY A 54 -5.32 -5.34 -2.39
CA GLY A 54 -6.04 -5.48 -1.13
C GLY A 54 -5.15 -5.43 0.10
N ILE A 55 -5.73 -5.06 1.24
CA ILE A 55 -5.04 -5.01 2.54
C ILE A 55 -5.44 -6.27 3.32
N PRO A 56 -4.50 -7.12 3.75
CA PRO A 56 -4.83 -8.27 4.56
C PRO A 56 -5.43 -7.80 5.88
N LEU A 57 -6.62 -8.32 6.18
CA LEU A 57 -7.34 -8.02 7.40
C LEU A 57 -6.85 -8.95 8.51
N ASP A 58 -6.74 -8.39 9.72
CA ASP A 58 -6.51 -9.20 10.90
C ASP A 58 -7.82 -9.86 11.34
N VAL A 59 -7.73 -10.99 12.05
CA VAL A 59 -8.89 -11.74 12.57
C VAL A 59 -9.80 -10.92 13.50
N ALA A 60 -9.34 -9.76 13.96
CA ALA A 60 -10.08 -8.81 14.78
C ALA A 60 -10.83 -7.73 13.99
N ASP A 61 -10.53 -7.51 12.71
CA ASP A 61 -11.17 -6.48 11.89
C ASP A 61 -12.51 -6.99 11.34
N GLN A 62 -13.61 -6.43 11.86
CA GLN A 62 -14.96 -6.70 11.38
C GLN A 62 -15.21 -5.88 10.11
N ALA A 63 -15.13 -6.54 8.96
CA ALA A 63 -15.35 -5.94 7.65
C ALA A 63 -16.84 -5.74 7.30
N ASP A 64 -17.62 -5.14 8.20
CA ASP A 64 -19.07 -5.01 8.02
C ASP A 64 -19.48 -4.07 6.86
N ASN A 65 -18.52 -3.37 6.21
CA ASN A 65 -18.83 -2.42 5.14
C ASN A 65 -17.84 -2.40 3.96
N HIS A 66 -16.94 -3.37 3.86
CA HIS A 66 -15.92 -3.43 2.79
C HIS A 66 -16.00 -4.74 2.02
N VAL A 67 -15.63 -4.70 0.74
CA VAL A 67 -15.57 -5.89 -0.11
C VAL A 67 -14.34 -6.71 0.32
N ILE A 68 -14.56 -7.97 0.70
CA ILE A 68 -13.47 -8.86 1.11
C ILE A 68 -13.13 -9.80 -0.03
N VAL A 69 -11.85 -9.82 -0.39
CA VAL A 69 -11.26 -10.66 -1.41
C VAL A 69 -10.24 -11.59 -0.78
N ALA A 70 -10.27 -12.85 -1.18
CA ALA A 70 -9.25 -13.81 -0.82
C ALA A 70 -8.04 -13.59 -1.73
N ILE A 71 -6.92 -13.15 -1.17
CA ILE A 71 -5.66 -12.99 -1.87
C ILE A 71 -4.66 -13.99 -1.30
N GLY A 72 -3.89 -14.64 -2.17
CA GLY A 72 -2.93 -15.66 -1.77
C GLY A 72 -3.42 -17.09 -1.99
N GLY A 73 -2.56 -18.04 -1.62
CA GLY A 73 -2.73 -19.46 -1.85
C GLY A 73 -1.68 -20.05 -2.80
N GLN A 74 -1.75 -21.36 -2.99
CA GLN A 74 -0.72 -22.16 -3.68
C GLN A 74 -0.50 -21.84 -5.17
N ASN A 75 -1.42 -21.08 -5.79
CA ASN A 75 -1.28 -20.64 -7.19
C ASN A 75 -1.39 -19.11 -7.33
N ALA A 76 -1.35 -18.37 -6.21
CA ALA A 76 -1.47 -16.93 -6.24
C ALA A 76 -0.20 -16.28 -6.79
N ARG A 77 -0.37 -15.40 -7.77
CA ARG A 77 0.72 -14.63 -8.36
C ARG A 77 0.82 -13.25 -7.70
N ILE A 78 1.37 -13.23 -6.49
CA ILE A 78 1.54 -12.00 -5.73
C ILE A 78 2.80 -11.24 -6.16
N ILE A 79 2.67 -9.92 -6.31
CA ILE A 79 3.70 -9.01 -6.80
C ILE A 79 3.98 -7.88 -5.79
N GLY A 80 5.14 -7.24 -5.89
CA GLY A 80 5.63 -6.24 -4.92
C GLY A 80 6.32 -6.85 -3.69
N ASN A 81 6.72 -6.01 -2.73
CA ASN A 81 7.32 -6.45 -1.46
C ASN A 81 6.29 -6.85 -0.39
N LYS A 82 4.99 -6.84 -0.70
CA LYS A 82 3.92 -7.23 0.24
C LYS A 82 3.94 -6.38 1.53
N GLY A 83 4.45 -5.15 1.44
CA GLY A 83 4.69 -4.29 2.61
C GLY A 83 5.64 -4.90 3.66
N GLY A 84 6.55 -5.78 3.26
CA GLY A 84 7.49 -6.47 4.16
C GLY A 84 6.92 -7.75 4.81
N MET A 85 5.74 -8.20 4.42
CA MET A 85 5.12 -9.41 4.96
C MET A 85 5.62 -10.68 4.27
N ASP A 86 5.92 -11.72 5.06
CA ASP A 86 6.19 -13.07 4.56
C ASP A 86 4.87 -13.77 4.21
N ILE A 87 4.37 -13.49 2.99
CA ILE A 87 3.18 -14.16 2.47
C ILE A 87 3.53 -15.61 2.12
N LYS A 88 2.88 -16.54 2.81
CA LYS A 88 2.97 -17.99 2.57
C LYS A 88 1.97 -18.41 1.49
N ASP A 89 2.02 -19.68 1.09
CA ASP A 89 1.01 -20.34 0.23
C ASP A 89 -0.37 -20.50 0.92
N GLU A 90 -0.70 -19.62 1.86
CA GLU A 90 -1.97 -19.54 2.58
C GLU A 90 -2.85 -18.46 1.96
N VAL A 91 -4.17 -18.60 2.13
CA VAL A 91 -5.15 -17.62 1.64
C VAL A 91 -5.39 -16.60 2.75
N TYR A 92 -5.29 -15.31 2.40
CA TYR A 92 -5.51 -14.20 3.32
C TYR A 92 -6.78 -13.45 2.92
N ASP A 93 -7.65 -13.22 3.89
CA ASP A 93 -8.81 -12.34 3.73
C ASP A 93 -8.30 -10.90 3.66
N CYS A 94 -8.50 -10.25 2.51
CA CYS A 94 -8.04 -8.90 2.27
C CYS A 94 -9.21 -7.96 1.99
N GLU A 95 -9.15 -6.76 2.53
CA GLU A 95 -10.01 -5.65 2.14
C GLU A 95 -9.64 -5.21 0.72
N TYR A 96 -10.61 -5.31 -0.19
CA TYR A 96 -10.47 -4.89 -1.58
C TYR A 96 -10.37 -3.37 -1.67
N LEU A 97 -9.30 -2.89 -2.30
CA LEU A 97 -9.09 -1.47 -2.53
C LEU A 97 -9.51 -1.05 -3.93
N TRP A 98 -8.98 -1.73 -4.94
CA TRP A 98 -9.22 -1.47 -6.37
C TRP A 98 -8.53 -2.56 -7.19
N ALA A 99 -8.85 -2.63 -8.48
CA ALA A 99 -8.20 -3.50 -9.43
C ALA A 99 -7.86 -2.78 -10.74
N ILE A 100 -6.92 -3.34 -11.50
CA ILE A 100 -6.74 -2.98 -12.91
C ILE A 100 -7.01 -4.22 -13.75
N GLN A 101 -7.94 -4.09 -14.68
CA GLN A 101 -8.27 -5.08 -15.70
C GLN A 101 -7.56 -4.74 -17.01
N LEU A 102 -7.00 -5.74 -17.69
CA LEU A 102 -6.63 -5.60 -19.09
C LEU A 102 -7.83 -5.71 -20.02
N SER A 103 -7.86 -4.87 -21.03
CA SER A 103 -8.95 -4.80 -22.01
C SER A 103 -8.45 -4.94 -23.45
N ASP A 104 -9.31 -5.49 -24.32
CA ASP A 104 -9.08 -5.57 -25.77
C ASP A 104 -9.66 -4.36 -26.54
N LEU A 105 -10.14 -3.34 -25.81
CA LEU A 105 -10.71 -2.13 -26.39
C LEU A 105 -9.66 -1.34 -27.19
N GLU A 106 -10.08 -0.79 -28.35
CA GLU A 106 -9.18 -0.03 -29.23
C GLU A 106 -8.75 1.29 -28.55
N GLY A 107 -7.46 1.39 -28.22
CA GLY A 107 -6.89 2.55 -27.53
C GLY A 107 -7.08 2.54 -26.00
N VAL A 108 -7.54 1.43 -25.42
CA VAL A 108 -7.66 1.25 -23.96
C VAL A 108 -7.13 -0.13 -23.60
N ARG A 109 -5.97 -0.17 -22.95
CA ARG A 109 -5.33 -1.41 -22.51
C ARG A 109 -5.63 -1.70 -21.04
N PHE A 110 -5.77 -0.67 -20.22
CA PHE A 110 -5.96 -0.75 -18.78
C PHE A 110 -7.26 -0.09 -18.37
N ILE A 111 -8.03 -0.78 -17.54
CA ILE A 111 -9.26 -0.29 -16.94
C ILE A 111 -9.10 -0.36 -15.43
N LYS A 112 -9.27 0.77 -14.76
CA LYS A 112 -9.24 0.83 -13.30
C LYS A 112 -10.65 0.63 -12.77
N VAL A 113 -10.75 -0.34 -11.87
CA VAL A 113 -11.96 -0.70 -11.16
C VAL A 113 -11.77 -0.27 -9.71
N ASP A 114 -12.70 0.50 -9.16
CA ASP A 114 -12.62 0.99 -7.78
C ASP A 114 -13.08 -0.08 -6.75
N HIS A 115 -13.04 0.24 -5.46
CA HIS A 115 -13.49 -0.64 -4.37
C HIS A 115 -14.94 -1.14 -4.46
N GLU A 116 -15.83 -0.42 -5.18
CA GLU A 116 -17.21 -0.85 -5.43
C GLU A 116 -17.32 -1.82 -6.61
N GLY A 117 -16.24 -2.02 -7.37
CA GLY A 117 -16.25 -2.81 -8.60
C GLY A 117 -16.66 -2.02 -9.84
N GLU A 118 -16.69 -0.68 -9.78
CA GLU A 118 -17.04 0.17 -10.92
C GLU A 118 -15.81 0.66 -11.68
N GLU A 119 -15.92 0.71 -13.01
CA GLU A 119 -14.88 1.22 -13.89
C GLU A 119 -14.79 2.74 -13.77
N VAL A 120 -13.71 3.25 -13.19
CA VAL A 120 -13.53 4.69 -12.92
C VAL A 120 -12.50 5.36 -13.83
N ALA A 121 -11.63 4.59 -14.48
CA ALA A 121 -10.65 5.12 -15.43
C ALA A 121 -10.29 4.11 -16.53
N TRP A 122 -9.89 4.62 -17.71
CA TRP A 122 -9.46 3.85 -18.88
C TRP A 122 -8.22 4.51 -19.47
N SER A 123 -7.16 3.75 -19.75
CA SER A 123 -5.90 4.25 -20.29
C SER A 123 -5.23 3.21 -21.19
N ASP A 124 -4.39 3.61 -22.13
CA ASP A 124 -3.50 2.72 -22.87
C ASP A 124 -2.12 2.54 -22.21
N ASP A 125 -1.78 3.41 -21.25
CA ASP A 125 -0.54 3.40 -20.49
C ASP A 125 -0.79 3.19 -18.99
N ILE A 126 0.05 2.36 -18.36
CA ILE A 126 -0.07 2.01 -16.95
C ILE A 126 0.27 3.18 -16.03
N GLY A 127 1.28 4.00 -16.37
CA GLY A 127 1.64 5.19 -15.59
C GLY A 127 0.53 6.24 -15.58
N GLY A 128 -0.26 6.31 -16.64
CA GLY A 128 -1.40 7.23 -16.74
C GLY A 128 -2.62 6.86 -15.89
N ILE A 129 -2.75 5.60 -15.47
CA ILE A 129 -3.92 5.10 -14.70
C ILE A 129 -3.63 4.89 -13.22
N LEU A 130 -2.35 4.71 -12.87
CA LEU A 130 -1.92 4.54 -11.50
C LEU A 130 -2.09 5.84 -10.70
N PRO A 131 -2.50 5.74 -9.41
CA PRO A 131 -2.75 6.92 -8.57
C PRO A 131 -1.49 7.69 -8.20
N PHE A 132 -0.30 7.09 -8.35
CA PHE A 132 0.98 7.73 -8.14
C PHE A 132 1.72 7.70 -9.47
N GLU A 133 2.08 8.87 -10.00
CA GLU A 133 3.22 8.93 -10.91
C GLU A 133 4.43 8.48 -10.09
N LEU A 134 4.81 7.21 -10.23
CA LEU A 134 6.11 6.70 -9.80
C LEU A 134 7.18 7.41 -10.64
N SER A 135 7.38 8.69 -10.37
CA SER A 135 8.63 9.35 -10.68
C SER A 135 9.70 8.53 -9.97
N ASP A 136 10.72 8.11 -10.72
CA ASP A 136 11.94 7.42 -10.24
C ASP A 136 12.74 8.35 -9.31
N GLU A 137 12.08 8.90 -8.29
CA GLU A 137 12.66 9.71 -7.24
C GLU A 137 12.95 8.71 -6.11
N PRO A 138 14.22 8.51 -5.74
CA PRO A 138 14.58 7.55 -4.72
C PRO A 138 13.81 7.89 -3.44
N LEU A 139 13.01 6.94 -2.96
CA LEU A 139 12.38 7.05 -1.64
C LEU A 139 13.48 7.40 -0.63
N PRO A 140 13.31 8.43 0.20
CA PRO A 140 14.29 8.74 1.23
C PRO A 140 14.42 7.50 2.11
N ASP A 141 15.65 7.00 2.28
CA ASP A 141 15.97 5.97 3.27
C ASP A 141 15.32 6.37 4.60
N LEU A 142 14.34 5.60 5.05
CA LEU A 142 13.82 5.70 6.40
C LEU A 142 14.92 5.14 7.33
N ASP A 143 15.91 5.98 7.63
CA ASP A 143 16.84 5.71 8.72
C ASP A 143 16.01 5.68 10.01
N ASP A 144 16.04 4.51 10.63
CA ASP A 144 15.41 4.15 11.90
C ASP A 144 16.13 4.91 13.04
N ASP A 145 15.78 6.18 13.24
CA ASP A 145 16.20 6.94 14.42
C ASP A 145 15.34 6.51 15.62
N GLU A 146 15.66 5.36 16.21
CA GLU A 146 15.30 4.99 17.59
C GLU A 146 15.97 5.99 18.57
N ASP A 147 15.35 7.15 18.80
CA ASP A 147 15.75 8.07 19.88
C ASP A 147 15.24 7.53 21.22
N ASP A 148 15.95 6.55 21.77
CA ASP A 148 15.86 6.14 23.17
C ASP A 148 16.69 7.14 24.01
N SER A 149 16.07 8.26 24.37
CA SER A 149 16.61 9.17 25.37
C SER A 149 16.00 8.88 26.75
N ASP A 150 16.66 7.95 27.46
CA ASP A 150 16.54 7.68 28.89
C ASP A 150 16.99 8.94 29.68
N ASP A 151 16.04 9.68 30.25
CA ASP A 151 16.29 10.82 31.15
C ASP A 151 16.07 10.37 32.61
N ASP A 152 17.09 9.72 33.17
CA ASP A 152 17.29 9.53 34.60
C ASP A 152 18.12 10.72 35.13
N ASP A 153 17.45 11.70 35.75
CA ASP A 153 18.11 12.74 36.55
C ASP A 153 17.57 12.72 37.99
N ASP A 154 18.27 11.94 38.82
CA ASP A 154 18.23 11.97 40.28
C ASP A 154 19.19 13.08 40.78
N ASP A 155 18.67 14.29 41.05
CA ASP A 155 19.43 15.32 41.78
C ASP A 155 18.82 15.57 43.17
N ALA A 156 19.42 14.87 44.14
CA ALA A 156 19.27 15.14 45.56
C ALA A 156 20.08 16.38 45.97
N ASN A 157 19.41 17.49 46.33
CA ASN A 157 20.04 18.52 47.16
C ASN A 157 19.05 19.28 48.06
N GLU A 158 18.74 18.69 49.21
CA GLU A 158 18.12 19.39 50.35
C GLU A 158 19.15 20.29 51.03
N GLY A 159 19.08 21.59 50.72
CA GLY A 159 19.84 22.64 51.39
C GLY A 159 18.95 23.80 51.82
N ASP A 160 17.98 23.55 52.71
CA ASP A 160 17.10 24.60 53.26
C ASP A 160 17.55 25.13 54.63
N ALA A 161 17.44 26.46 54.74
CA ALA A 161 17.30 27.28 55.94
C ALA A 161 18.50 27.40 56.89
N PHE A 162 19.32 28.45 56.70
CA PHE A 162 19.66 29.39 57.79
C PHE A 162 20.21 30.71 57.24
N SER A 163 19.38 31.76 57.20
CA SER A 163 19.80 33.11 57.63
C SER A 163 18.62 34.04 57.90
N PRO A 164 18.77 34.98 58.86
CA PRO A 164 17.68 35.50 59.67
C PRO A 164 17.28 36.94 59.33
N HIS A 165 16.09 37.34 59.78
CA HIS A 165 15.66 38.72 60.05
C HIS A 165 15.58 39.72 58.86
N ARG A 166 14.34 39.91 58.38
CA ARG A 166 13.81 41.27 58.22
C ARG A 166 12.31 41.33 58.52
N ALA A 167 11.98 41.82 59.71
CA ALA A 167 10.61 42.13 60.12
C ALA A 167 9.99 43.27 59.27
N PRO A 168 8.65 43.35 59.16
CA PRO A 168 7.97 44.32 58.29
C PRO A 168 7.72 45.65 59.01
N PRO A 169 7.43 46.73 58.25
CA PRO A 169 6.47 47.69 58.77
C PRO A 169 5.43 48.18 57.74
N ASN A 170 4.17 48.05 58.17
CA ASN A 170 3.02 48.96 58.05
C ASN A 170 2.79 49.86 56.83
N LEU A 171 1.62 49.61 56.22
CA LEU A 171 0.42 50.46 56.15
C LEU A 171 0.50 51.87 55.54
N HIS A 172 -0.28 52.06 54.46
CA HIS A 172 -1.25 53.15 54.34
C HIS A 172 -2.54 52.62 53.71
#